data_AF-A0A925FPF6-F1
#
_entry.id   AF-A0A925FPF6-F1
#
_cell.length_a   1.000
_cell.length_b   1.000
_cell.length_c   1.000
_cell.angle_alpha   90.00
_cell.angle_beta   90.00
_cell.angle_gamma   90.00
#
_symmetry.space_group_name_H-M   'P 1'
#
loop_
_entity.id
_entity.type
_entity.pdbx_description
1 polymer ?
#
loop_
_entity_poly.entity_id
_entity_poly.type
_entity_poly.pdbx_seq_one_letter_code
_entity_poly.pdbx_strand_id
1 'polypeptide(L)'
;MEFDVSPVPLKEKIDYLAPDGSEIRLLINGLNGNLCHCTLPAGSTTVPVRHRNVEELWFVIEGRGQIWREGLAENEVIEALP
;
A
#
# COMPACT_ATOMS: atom_id res chain seq x y z
N MET A 1 -24.38 -4.17 10.36
CA MET A 1 -23.02 -4.69 10.17
C MET A 1 -22.18 -3.94 11.20
N GLU A 2 -21.71 -4.62 12.24
CA GLU A 2 -20.81 -3.98 13.22
C GLU A 2 -19.40 -4.01 12.64
N PHE A 3 -18.75 -2.84 12.62
CA PHE A 3 -17.34 -2.73 12.28
C PHE A 3 -16.56 -2.85 13.58
N ASP A 4 -15.63 -3.81 13.65
CA ASP A 4 -14.67 -3.84 14.74
C ASP A 4 -13.71 -2.65 14.58
N VAL A 5 -13.83 -1.69 15.49
CA VAL A 5 -12.98 -0.49 15.55
C VAL A 5 -11.87 -0.63 16.60
N SER A 6 -11.63 -1.86 17.09
CA SER A 6 -10.56 -2.12 18.03
C SER A 6 -9.20 -1.80 17.39
N PRO A 7 -8.26 -1.18 18.14
CA PRO A 7 -6.91 -0.97 17.65
C PRO A 7 -6.24 -2.28 17.24
N VAL A 8 -5.68 -2.33 16.04
CA VAL A 8 -4.85 -3.46 15.59
C VAL A 8 -3.38 -3.07 15.77
N PRO A 9 -2.62 -3.71 16.68
CA PRO A 9 -1.20 -3.41 16.84
C PRO A 9 -0.44 -3.83 15.58
N LEU A 10 0.53 -2.99 15.18
CA LEU A 10 1.40 -3.33 14.07
C LEU A 10 2.27 -4.54 14.46
N LYS A 11 2.28 -5.56 13.60
CA LYS A 11 3.07 -6.78 13.78
C LYS A 11 4.55 -6.51 13.52
N GLU A 12 5.44 -7.10 14.33
CA GLU A 12 6.89 -7.05 14.06
C GLU A 12 7.24 -7.82 12.78
N LYS A 13 6.66 -9.01 12.61
CA LYS A 13 6.87 -9.89 11.45
C LYS A 13 5.91 -9.54 10.32
N ILE A 14 6.39 -9.69 9.09
CA ILE A 14 5.56 -9.62 7.90
C ILE A 14 4.64 -10.85 7.82
N ASP A 15 3.46 -10.69 7.25
CA ASP A 15 2.55 -11.80 6.95
C ASP A 15 2.97 -12.49 5.63
N TYR A 16 3.32 -11.70 4.62
CA TYR A 16 3.83 -12.21 3.33
C TYR A 16 4.59 -11.14 2.55
N LEU A 17 5.31 -11.59 1.52
CA LEU A 17 5.87 -10.73 0.48
C LEU A 17 4.90 -10.66 -0.69
N ALA A 18 4.59 -9.44 -1.14
CA ALA A 18 3.86 -9.24 -2.38
C ALA A 18 4.73 -9.68 -3.58
N PRO A 19 4.14 -9.92 -4.77
CA PRO A 19 4.89 -10.33 -5.96
C PRO A 19 6.03 -9.38 -6.37
N ASP A 20 5.93 -8.10 -5.98
CA ASP A 20 6.96 -7.07 -6.22
C ASP A 20 8.03 -7.01 -5.10
N GLY A 21 7.95 -7.90 -4.10
CA GLY A 21 8.86 -7.94 -2.96
C GLY A 21 8.49 -7.00 -1.82
N SER A 22 7.37 -6.25 -1.90
CA SER A 22 6.91 -5.42 -0.79
C SER A 22 6.53 -6.28 0.41
N GLU A 23 6.94 -5.83 1.59
CA GLU A 23 6.61 -6.46 2.86
C GLU A 23 5.19 -6.07 3.31
N ILE A 24 4.32 -7.06 3.50
CA ILE A 24 2.93 -6.80 3.90
C ILE A 24 2.68 -7.26 5.35
N ARG A 25 2.12 -6.36 6.15
CA ARG A 25 1.53 -6.64 7.47
C ARG A 25 0.04 -6.31 7.41
N LEU A 26 -0.81 -7.32 7.36
CA LEU A 26 -2.26 -7.17 7.23
C LEU A 26 -2.86 -6.67 8.55
N LEU A 27 -3.61 -5.57 8.47
CA LEU A 27 -4.29 -4.93 9.61
C LEU A 27 -5.77 -5.26 9.63
N ILE A 28 -6.44 -5.17 8.48
CA ILE A 28 -7.88 -5.47 8.33
C ILE A 28 -8.08 -6.37 7.13
N ASN A 29 -8.88 -7.43 7.30
CA ASN A 29 -9.35 -8.30 6.24
C ASN A 29 -10.88 -8.22 6.14
N GLY A 30 -11.38 -7.25 5.38
CA GLY A 30 -12.80 -6.92 5.30
C GLY A 30 -13.46 -7.48 4.05
N LEU A 31 -14.80 -7.56 4.07
CA LEU A 31 -15.58 -8.06 2.92
C LEU A 31 -15.39 -7.20 1.66
N ASN A 32 -15.27 -5.88 1.83
CA ASN A 32 -15.22 -4.92 0.72
C ASN A 32 -13.83 -4.30 0.52
N GLY A 33 -12.83 -4.76 1.25
CA GLY A 33 -11.50 -4.16 1.22
C GLY A 33 -10.65 -4.56 2.41
N ASN A 34 -9.35 -4.45 2.21
CA ASN A 34 -8.34 -4.77 3.20
C ASN A 34 -7.54 -3.51 3.53
N LEU A 35 -6.91 -3.52 4.69
CA LEU A 35 -5.93 -2.51 5.09
C LEU A 35 -4.65 -3.22 5.49
N CYS A 36 -3.51 -2.73 5.02
CA CYS A 36 -2.21 -3.26 5.42
C CYS A 36 -1.21 -2.13 5.66
N HIS A 37 -0.21 -2.43 6.46
CA HIS A 37 1.02 -1.67 6.50
C HIS A 37 2.00 -2.31 5.50
N CYS A 38 2.39 -1.52 4.50
CA CYS A 38 3.27 -1.95 3.41
C CYS A 38 4.64 -1.29 3.54
N THR A 39 5.71 -2.05 3.30
CA THR A 39 7.07 -1.50 3.20
C THR A 39 7.69 -1.95 1.88
N LEU A 40 8.04 -0.99 1.03
CA LEU A 40 8.85 -1.23 -0.16
C LEU A 40 10.34 -1.08 0.21
N PRO A 41 11.19 -2.10 0.02
CA PRO A 41 12.62 -1.99 0.31
C PRO A 41 13.30 -0.88 -0.51
N ALA A 42 14.31 -0.24 0.09
CA ALA A 42 15.06 0.83 -0.58
C ALA A 42 15.73 0.32 -1.87
N GLY A 43 15.61 1.11 -2.95
CA GLY A 43 16.16 0.77 -4.26
C GLY A 43 15.28 -0.18 -5.09
N SER A 44 14.14 -0.62 -4.55
CA SER A 44 13.14 -1.39 -5.30
C SER A 44 12.17 -0.50 -6.03
N THR A 45 11.62 -1.02 -7.14
CA THR A 45 10.53 -0.41 -7.91
C THR A 45 9.48 -1.48 -8.16
N THR A 46 8.22 -1.18 -7.87
CA THR A 46 7.10 -2.09 -8.11
C THR A 46 6.66 -2.05 -9.58
N VAL A 47 5.87 -3.04 -10.00
CA VAL A 47 5.28 -3.08 -11.33
C VAL A 47 4.04 -2.17 -11.36
N PRO A 48 3.82 -1.34 -12.39
CA PRO A 48 2.60 -0.55 -12.49
C PRO A 48 1.37 -1.45 -12.60
N VAL A 49 0.35 -1.16 -11.81
CA VAL A 49 -0.93 -1.90 -11.77
C VAL A 49 -2.08 -0.95 -12.04
N ARG A 50 -3.11 -1.45 -12.76
CA ARG A 50 -4.40 -0.78 -12.90
C ARG A 50 -5.51 -1.69 -12.37
N HIS A 51 -6.14 -1.27 -11.29
CA HIS A 51 -7.27 -1.98 -10.71
C HIS A 51 -8.53 -1.76 -11.56
N ARG A 52 -9.32 -2.82 -11.75
CA ARG A 52 -10.60 -2.72 -12.50
C ARG A 52 -11.76 -2.23 -11.64
N ASN A 53 -11.82 -2.69 -10.38
CA ASN A 53 -12.97 -2.51 -9.49
C ASN A 53 -12.59 -1.98 -8.09
N VAL A 54 -11.31 -1.69 -7.87
CA VAL A 54 -10.78 -1.30 -6.56
C VAL A 54 -10.18 0.09 -6.67
N GLU A 55 -10.58 0.96 -5.74
CA GLU A 55 -9.85 2.18 -5.45
C GLU A 55 -8.88 1.89 -4.31
N GLU A 56 -7.67 2.44 -4.41
CA GLU A 56 -6.60 2.21 -3.45
C GLU A 56 -6.09 3.55 -2.92
N LEU A 57 -5.91 3.62 -1.60
CA LEU A 57 -5.38 4.80 -0.92
C LEU A 57 -4.06 4.43 -0.23
N TRP A 58 -3.05 5.26 -0.46
CA TRP A 58 -1.76 5.16 0.19
C TRP A 58 -1.57 6.35 1.13
N PHE A 59 -1.27 6.05 2.40
CA PHE A 59 -0.84 7.06 3.36
C PHE A 59 0.60 6.74 3.77
N VAL A 60 1.54 7.59 3.37
CA VAL A 60 2.96 7.42 3.66
C VAL A 60 3.19 7.85 5.11
N ILE A 61 3.81 6.98 5.90
CA ILE A 61 4.05 7.24 7.34
C ILE A 61 5.53 7.32 7.70
N GLU A 62 6.40 6.77 6.87
CA GLU A 62 7.85 6.77 7.06
C GLU A 62 8.57 6.62 5.71
N GLY A 63 9.82 7.08 5.66
CA GLY A 63 10.70 6.88 4.52
C GLY A 63 10.57 7.97 3.48
N ARG A 64 11.08 7.69 2.29
CA ARG A 64 10.96 8.56 1.11
C ARG A 64 10.96 7.69 -0.14
N GLY A 65 10.16 8.08 -1.11
CA GLY A 65 10.09 7.39 -2.39
C GLY A 65 9.34 8.22 -3.42
N GLN A 66 9.00 7.57 -4.52
CA GLN A 66 8.28 8.19 -5.61
C GLN A 66 7.11 7.28 -6.01
N ILE A 67 5.96 7.89 -6.30
CA ILE A 67 4.80 7.19 -6.87
C ILE A 67 4.64 7.68 -8.29
N TRP A 68 4.66 6.74 -9.23
CA TRP A 68 4.31 7.00 -10.61
C TRP A 68 2.82 6.71 -10.83
N ARG A 69 2.16 7.55 -11.63
CA ARG A 69 0.80 7.30 -12.13
C ARG A 69 0.69 7.66 -13.60
N GLU A 70 -0.07 6.85 -14.34
CA GLU A 70 -0.53 7.23 -15.68
C GLU A 70 -1.56 8.35 -15.53
N GLY A 71 -1.24 9.55 -16.01
CA GLY A 71 -2.19 10.66 -16.06
C GLY A 71 -2.95 10.68 -17.38
N LEU A 72 -4.04 11.46 -17.42
CA LEU A 72 -4.91 11.56 -18.61
C LEU A 72 -4.23 12.25 -19.81
N ALA A 73 -3.26 13.13 -19.54
CA ALA A 73 -2.50 13.86 -20.57
C ALA A 73 -1.02 13.46 -20.60
N GLU A 74 -0.42 13.30 -19.42
CA GLU A 74 0.96 12.87 -19.26
C GLU A 74 1.13 12.03 -18.01
N ASN A 75 2.18 11.21 -18.00
CA ASN A 75 2.57 10.43 -16.83
C ASN A 75 3.15 11.35 -15.76
N GLU A 76 2.85 11.06 -14.51
CA GLU A 76 3.26 11.87 -13.37
C GLU A 76 4.04 11.04 -12.37
N VAL A 77 5.09 11.64 -11.81
CA VAL A 77 5.82 11.11 -10.66
C VAL A 77 5.68 12.11 -9.52
N ILE A 78 5.15 11.66 -8.38
CA ILE A 78 5.03 12.46 -7.17
C ILE A 78 5.97 11.92 -6.09
N GLU A 79 6.54 12.82 -5.30
CA GLU A 79 7.30 12.44 -4.11
C GLU A 79 6.35 11.87 -3.05
N ALA A 80 6.69 10.69 -2.52
CA ALA A 80 5.99 10.04 -1.44
C ALA A 80 6.77 10.32 -0.15
N LEU A 81 6.29 11.30 0.62
CA LEU A 81 6.86 11.74 1.89
C LEU A 81 5.81 11.59 3.02
N PRO A 82 6.22 11.36 4.27
CA PRO A 82 5.31 11.34 5.42
C PRO A 82 4.61 12.67 5.68
#